data_AF-A0A8T2DCJ8-F1
#
_entry.id   AF-A0A8T2DCJ8-F1
#
_cell.length_a   1.000
_cell.length_b   1.000
_cell.length_c   1.000
_cell.angle_alpha   90.00
_cell.angle_beta   90.00
_cell.angle_gamma   90.00
#
_symmetry.space_group_name_H-M   'P 1'
#
loop_
_entity.id
_entity.type
_entity.pdbx_description
1 polymer ?
#
loop_
_entity_poly.entity_id
_entity_poly.type
_entity_poly.pdbx_seq_one_letter_code
_entity_poly.pdbx_strand_id
1 'polypeptide(L)'
;MATPMIAGAAVAAAAVAGRYGILAWQAFKARPRVPRMRRFYEGGFQSSMTRREAALILGVRESVVADKVKEAHRRVMVANHPDAGGSHYLASKINEAKDMMLGKSNNSGSAF
;
A
#
# COMPACT_ATOMS: atom_id res chain seq x y z
N MET A 1 42.73 42.13 -31.21
CA MET A 1 42.75 42.25 -29.74
C MET A 1 41.51 41.67 -29.02
N ALA A 2 40.58 40.95 -29.70
CA ALA A 2 39.33 40.48 -29.08
C ALA A 2 39.30 38.99 -28.65
N THR A 3 40.34 38.23 -28.96
CA THR A 3 40.42 36.78 -28.74
C THR A 3 40.43 36.32 -27.27
N PRO A 4 41.08 36.99 -26.30
CA PRO A 4 41.11 36.46 -24.92
C PRO A 4 39.79 36.63 -24.16
N MET A 5 39.01 37.68 -24.46
CA MET A 5 37.72 37.90 -23.81
C MET A 5 36.65 36.90 -24.26
N ILE A 6 36.64 36.56 -25.56
CA ILE A 6 35.71 35.57 -26.11
C ILE A 6 36.01 34.17 -25.54
N ALA A 7 37.30 33.80 -25.46
CA ALA A 7 37.72 32.54 -24.86
C ALA A 7 37.32 32.46 -23.37
N GLY A 8 37.52 33.53 -22.60
CA GLY A 8 37.13 33.60 -21.19
C GLY A 8 35.62 33.46 -20.97
N ALA A 9 34.81 34.13 -21.80
CA ALA A 9 33.35 34.04 -21.72
C ALA A 9 32.84 32.62 -22.04
N ALA A 10 33.44 31.94 -23.02
CA ALA A 10 33.07 30.58 -23.38
C ALA A 10 33.36 29.57 -22.25
N VAL A 11 34.52 29.69 -21.58
CA VAL A 11 34.89 28.84 -20.44
C VAL A 11 33.94 29.08 -19.26
N ALA A 12 33.63 30.34 -18.96
CA ALA A 12 32.69 30.69 -17.90
C ALA A 12 31.28 30.12 -18.17
N ALA A 13 30.78 30.23 -19.41
CA ALA A 13 29.48 29.68 -19.80
C ALA A 13 29.44 28.15 -19.67
N ALA A 14 30.50 27.46 -20.12
CA ALA A 14 30.59 26.00 -20.01
C ALA A 14 30.63 25.52 -18.54
N ALA A 15 31.37 26.23 -17.67
CA ALA A 15 31.44 25.90 -16.25
C ALA A 15 30.08 26.06 -15.55
N VAL A 16 29.34 27.13 -15.86
CA VAL A 16 27.99 27.35 -15.32
C VAL A 16 27.04 26.26 -15.82
N ALA A 17 27.02 25.97 -17.12
CA ALA A 17 26.15 24.94 -17.69
C ALA A 17 26.45 23.55 -17.11
N GLY A 18 27.73 23.18 -16.98
CA GLY A 18 28.15 21.92 -16.37
C GLY A 18 27.72 21.80 -14.91
N ARG A 19 27.88 22.88 -14.11
CA ARG A 19 27.43 22.91 -12.71
C ARG A 19 25.91 22.72 -12.62
N TYR A 20 25.13 23.42 -13.42
CA TYR A 20 23.67 23.27 -13.44
C TYR A 20 23.25 21.86 -13.87
N GLY A 21 23.92 21.25 -14.85
CA GLY A 21 23.68 19.87 -15.28
C GLY A 21 23.91 18.84 -14.17
N ILE A 22 25.02 18.97 -13.43
CA ILE A 22 25.33 18.06 -12.30
C ILE A 22 24.29 18.21 -11.19
N LEU A 23 23.92 19.44 -10.82
CA LEU A 23 22.92 19.68 -9.77
C LEU A 23 21.55 19.16 -10.17
N ALA A 24 21.13 19.35 -11.42
CA ALA A 24 19.87 18.79 -11.93
C ALA A 24 19.86 17.26 -11.93
N TRP A 25 20.98 16.63 -12.31
CA TRP A 25 21.15 15.18 -12.30
C TRP A 25 21.15 14.60 -10.88
N GLN A 26 21.84 15.26 -9.95
CA GLN A 26 21.82 14.90 -8.53
C GLN A 26 20.42 15.01 -7.94
N ALA A 27 19.71 16.11 -8.23
CA ALA A 27 18.32 16.29 -7.80
C ALA A 27 17.38 15.24 -8.40
N PHE A 28 17.57 14.86 -9.68
CA PHE A 28 16.79 13.81 -10.33
C PHE A 28 17.03 12.44 -9.69
N LYS A 29 18.29 12.07 -9.44
CA LYS A 29 18.64 10.80 -8.77
C LYS A 29 18.22 10.76 -7.31
N ALA A 30 18.21 11.91 -6.64
CA ALA A 30 17.79 12.04 -5.25
C ALA A 30 16.26 12.12 -5.08
N ARG A 31 15.45 12.05 -6.16
CA ARG A 31 14.00 12.05 -6.04
C ARG A 31 13.55 10.83 -5.22
N PRO A 32 13.00 11.02 -4.01
CA PRO A 32 12.51 9.90 -3.24
C PRO A 32 11.36 9.26 -4.00
N ARG A 33 11.37 7.93 -4.11
CA ARG A 33 10.18 7.17 -4.52
C ARG A 33 9.15 7.33 -3.42
N VAL A 34 8.32 8.36 -3.53
CA VAL A 34 7.19 8.54 -2.61
C VAL A 34 6.24 7.37 -2.84
N PRO A 35 6.06 6.46 -1.86
CA PRO A 35 5.06 5.42 -1.99
C PRO A 35 3.71 6.13 -2.10
N ARG A 36 2.98 5.84 -3.18
CA ARG A 36 1.63 6.36 -3.35
C ARG A 36 0.80 5.78 -2.23
N MET A 37 0.56 6.56 -1.17
CA MET A 37 -0.23 6.12 -0.03
C MET A 37 -1.59 5.68 -0.57
N ARG A 38 -1.90 4.39 -0.42
CA ARG A 38 -3.21 3.87 -0.84
C ARG A 38 -4.25 4.59 0.02
N ARG A 39 -5.27 5.15 -0.62
CA ARG A 39 -6.40 5.71 0.14
C ARG A 39 -6.99 4.59 0.98
N PHE A 40 -6.99 4.78 2.29
CA PHE A 40 -7.71 3.89 3.21
C PHE A 40 -9.21 4.09 3.00
N TYR A 41 -9.99 3.06 3.28
CA TYR A 41 -11.44 3.22 3.34
C TYR A 41 -11.76 4.04 4.58
N GLU A 42 -12.64 5.03 4.44
CA GLU A 42 -13.11 5.84 5.54
C GLU A 42 -14.17 5.08 6.34
N GLY A 43 -14.16 5.25 7.67
CA GLY A 43 -15.08 4.58 8.59
C GLY A 43 -14.50 3.31 9.24
N GLY A 44 -15.36 2.63 10.01
CA GLY A 44 -15.04 1.36 10.66
C GLY A 44 -15.58 0.14 9.89
N PHE A 45 -15.51 -1.02 10.54
CA PHE A 45 -16.19 -2.21 10.03
C PHE A 45 -17.71 -2.03 10.05
N GLN A 46 -18.39 -2.72 9.15
CA GLN A 46 -19.85 -2.75 9.15
C GLN A 46 -20.35 -3.54 10.37
N SER A 47 -21.57 -3.21 10.82
CA SER A 47 -22.22 -3.89 11.95
C SER A 47 -22.49 -5.37 11.66
N SER A 48 -22.79 -5.70 10.40
CA SER A 48 -22.96 -7.06 9.90
C SER A 48 -22.01 -7.29 8.73
N MET A 49 -21.23 -8.38 8.78
CA MET A 49 -20.26 -8.69 7.74
C MET A 49 -20.94 -8.96 6.40
N THR A 50 -20.59 -8.14 5.40
CA THR A 50 -21.04 -8.34 4.02
C THR A 50 -20.00 -9.11 3.21
N ARG A 51 -20.45 -9.77 2.13
CA ARG A 51 -19.53 -10.46 1.18
C ARG A 51 -18.46 -9.51 0.62
N ARG A 52 -18.84 -8.25 0.36
CA ARG A 52 -17.93 -7.21 -0.14
C ARG A 52 -16.86 -6.86 0.90
N GLU A 53 -17.27 -6.59 2.15
CA GLU A 53 -16.33 -6.30 3.22
C GLU A 53 -15.39 -7.49 3.49
N ALA A 54 -15.94 -8.70 3.52
CA ALA A 54 -15.16 -9.92 3.70
C ALA A 54 -14.09 -10.10 2.60
N ALA A 55 -14.45 -9.84 1.35
CA ALA A 55 -13.51 -9.86 0.22
C ALA A 55 -12.41 -8.79 0.37
N LEU A 56 -12.76 -7.59 0.84
CA LEU A 56 -11.80 -6.52 1.11
C LEU A 56 -10.83 -6.88 2.26
N ILE A 57 -11.33 -7.45 3.36
CA ILE A 57 -10.52 -7.87 4.50
C ILE A 57 -9.49 -8.94 4.08
N LEU A 58 -9.93 -9.92 3.29
CA LEU A 58 -9.05 -11.01 2.82
C LEU A 58 -8.18 -10.61 1.62
N GLY A 59 -8.45 -9.46 0.99
CA GLY A 59 -7.74 -8.99 -0.20
C GLY A 59 -7.98 -9.86 -1.43
N VAL A 60 -9.20 -10.37 -1.59
CA VAL A 60 -9.63 -11.25 -2.69
C VAL A 60 -10.82 -10.64 -3.44
N ARG A 61 -11.17 -11.22 -4.59
CA ARG A 61 -12.41 -10.86 -5.29
C ARG A 61 -13.61 -11.56 -4.65
N GLU A 62 -14.79 -10.96 -4.74
CA GLU A 62 -16.03 -11.56 -4.22
C GLU A 62 -16.37 -12.92 -4.84
N SER A 63 -15.98 -13.13 -6.09
CA SER A 63 -16.19 -14.36 -6.87
C SER A 63 -15.03 -15.36 -6.80
N VAL A 64 -14.19 -15.28 -5.77
CA VAL A 64 -13.00 -16.13 -5.65
C VAL A 64 -13.37 -17.56 -5.23
N VAL A 65 -12.58 -18.55 -5.68
CA VAL A 65 -12.74 -19.97 -5.32
C VAL A 65 -12.40 -20.21 -3.85
N ALA A 66 -13.09 -21.15 -3.21
CA ALA A 66 -12.98 -21.45 -1.78
C ALA A 66 -11.54 -21.72 -1.28
N ASP A 67 -10.69 -22.37 -2.08
CA ASP A 67 -9.32 -22.67 -1.66
C ASP A 67 -8.45 -21.41 -1.54
N LYS A 68 -8.63 -20.46 -2.46
CA LYS A 68 -7.96 -19.15 -2.39
C LYS A 68 -8.47 -18.31 -1.21
N VAL A 69 -9.72 -18.50 -0.78
CA VAL A 69 -10.24 -17.88 0.46
C VAL A 69 -9.47 -18.41 1.67
N LYS A 70 -9.28 -19.73 1.77
CA LYS A 70 -8.54 -20.35 2.89
C LYS A 70 -7.09 -19.93 2.93
N GLU A 71 -6.44 -19.87 1.76
CA GLU A 71 -5.06 -19.39 1.64
C GLU A 71 -4.93 -17.91 2.06
N ALA A 72 -5.82 -17.05 1.56
CA ALA A 72 -5.85 -15.65 1.92
C ALA A 72 -6.12 -15.45 3.42
N HIS A 73 -7.07 -16.20 4.00
CA HIS A 73 -7.35 -16.20 5.43
C HIS A 73 -6.13 -16.59 6.25
N ARG A 74 -5.44 -17.69 5.92
CA ARG A 74 -4.22 -18.09 6.62
C ARG A 74 -3.17 -17.00 6.60
N ARG A 75 -2.91 -16.41 5.43
CA ARG A 75 -1.91 -15.34 5.26
C ARG A 75 -2.24 -14.11 6.09
N VAL A 76 -3.49 -13.64 6.04
CA VAL A 76 -3.93 -12.43 6.76
C VAL A 76 -3.98 -12.70 8.27
N MET A 77 -4.45 -13.89 8.69
CA MET A 77 -4.51 -14.28 10.10
C MET A 77 -3.12 -14.37 10.73
N VAL A 78 -2.14 -14.99 10.06
CA VAL A 78 -0.76 -15.08 10.60
C VAL A 78 -0.18 -13.69 10.87
N ALA A 79 -0.43 -12.71 10.01
CA ALA A 79 0.03 -11.34 10.19
C ALA A 79 -0.72 -10.57 11.30
N ASN A 80 -1.91 -11.02 11.70
CA ASN A 80 -2.78 -10.32 12.65
C ASN A 80 -3.11 -11.18 13.89
N HIS A 81 -2.38 -12.27 14.11
CA HIS A 81 -2.68 -13.22 15.17
C HIS A 81 -2.49 -12.56 16.54
N PRO A 82 -3.42 -12.72 17.51
CA PRO A 82 -3.30 -12.08 18.82
C PRO A 82 -2.02 -12.47 19.56
N ASP A 83 -1.63 -13.74 19.48
CA ASP A 83 -0.39 -14.24 20.11
C ASP A 83 0.89 -13.62 19.52
N ALA A 84 0.83 -13.03 18.33
CA ALA A 84 1.93 -12.31 17.70
C ALA A 84 1.85 -10.78 17.91
N GLY A 85 1.03 -10.32 18.87
CA GLY A 85 0.78 -8.91 19.14
C GLY A 85 -0.32 -8.29 18.26
N GLY A 86 -1.10 -9.12 17.55
CA GLY A 86 -2.27 -8.67 16.80
C GLY A 86 -3.47 -8.33 17.69
N SER A 87 -4.48 -7.66 17.11
CA SER A 87 -5.71 -7.35 17.84
C SER A 87 -6.68 -8.53 17.79
N HIS A 88 -7.21 -8.91 18.96
CA HIS A 88 -8.32 -9.89 19.04
C HIS A 88 -9.51 -9.49 18.17
N TYR A 89 -9.86 -8.19 18.15
CA TYR A 89 -10.97 -7.69 17.34
C TYR A 89 -10.73 -7.88 15.84
N LEU A 90 -9.52 -7.57 15.36
CA LEU A 90 -9.15 -7.79 13.96
C LEU A 90 -9.15 -9.27 13.59
N ALA A 91 -8.59 -10.13 14.45
CA ALA A 91 -8.62 -11.57 14.25
C ALA A 91 -10.05 -12.10 14.16
N SER A 92 -10.96 -11.64 15.00
CA SER A 92 -12.39 -11.96 14.92
C SER A 92 -13.01 -11.53 13.59
N LYS A 93 -12.73 -10.31 13.13
CA LYS A 93 -13.22 -9.82 11.81
C LYS A 93 -12.66 -10.61 10.63
N ILE A 94 -11.40 -11.05 10.70
CA ILE A 94 -10.79 -11.93 9.68
C ILE A 94 -11.47 -13.30 9.65
N ASN A 95 -11.85 -13.84 10.81
CA ASN A 95 -12.59 -15.11 10.89
C ASN A 95 -14.01 -14.96 10.34
N GLU A 96 -14.72 -13.90 10.73
CA GLU A 96 -16.05 -13.57 10.22
C GLU A 96 -16.04 -13.41 8.68
N ALA A 97 -15.02 -12.75 8.13
CA ALA A 97 -14.82 -12.63 6.68
C ALA A 97 -14.65 -13.98 5.97
N LYS A 98 -13.84 -14.89 6.54
CA LYS A 98 -13.66 -16.24 6.00
C LYS A 98 -14.98 -17.01 5.99
N ASP A 99 -15.73 -16.95 7.08
CA ASP A 99 -16.99 -17.69 7.22
C ASP A 99 -18.05 -17.16 6.24
N MET A 100 -18.15 -15.84 6.08
CA MET A 100 -19.00 -15.18 5.07
C MET A 100 -18.64 -15.59 3.65
N MET A 101 -17.35 -15.62 3.29
CA MET A 101 -16.90 -15.98 1.95
C MET A 101 -17.13 -17.46 1.62
N LEU A 102 -17.01 -18.35 2.60
CA LEU A 102 -17.25 -19.79 2.47
C LEU A 102 -18.73 -20.18 2.61
N GLY A 103 -19.63 -19.21 2.82
CA GLY A 103 -21.06 -19.47 2.97
C GLY A 103 -21.43 -20.18 4.28
N LYS A 104 -20.54 -20.18 5.27
CA LYS A 104 -20.85 -20.58 6.64
C LYS A 104 -21.46 -19.38 7.34
N SER A 105 -22.70 -19.03 6.97
CA SER A 105 -23.43 -18.02 7.72
C SER A 105 -23.76 -18.57 9.10
N ASN A 106 -22.88 -18.35 10.07
CA ASN A 106 -23.31 -18.39 11.46
C ASN A 106 -24.17 -17.15 11.66
N ASN A 107 -25.48 -17.34 11.52
CA ASN A 107 -26.49 -16.38 11.93
C ASN A 107 -26.52 -16.29 13.47
N SER A 108 -25.39 -15.90 14.05
CA SER A 108 -25.23 -15.58 15.46
C SER A 108 -24.86 -14.12 15.51
N GLY A 109 -25.87 -13.26 15.63
CA GLY A 109 -25.68 -11.86 15.97
C GLY A 109 -24.81 -11.77 17.22
N SER A 110 -23.54 -11.46 17.03
CA SER A 110 -22.63 -11.12 18.11
C SER A 110 -22.99 -9.73 18.58
N ALA A 111 -23.85 -9.67 19.60
CA ALA A 111 -24.12 -8.46 20.38
C ALA A 111 -22.92 -8.16 21.28
N PHE A 112 -21.85 -7.66 20.66
CA PHE A 112 -20.80 -6.90 21.31
C PHE A 112 -20.43 -5.73 20.41
#